data_AF-A0A965T6D4-F1
#
_entry.id   AF-A0A965T6D4-F1
#
_cell.length_a   1.000
_cell.length_b   1.000
_cell.length_c   1.000
_cell.angle_alpha   90.00
_cell.angle_beta   90.00
_cell.angle_gamma   90.00
#
_symmetry.space_group_name_H-M   'P 1'
#
loop_
_entity.id
_entity.type
_entity.pdbx_description
1 polymer ?
#
loop_
_entity_poly.entity_id
_entity_poly.type
_entity_poly.pdbx_seq_one_letter_code
_entity_poly.pdbx_strand_id
1 'polypeptide(L)'
;GLDSFKVEGRNKTEFYAGSVARVYRAAIDDYVKDPQNWCADDYMDEINSVANRGYTLAFHEGRLTNLAHDYESTGSTSFYEYAGRVVGWDSNDNMIFEGKNRLDAGDVLEFLSPHQREPILLRIYEFRHAKDGKITDKLHAGQKPQILIPASDFHLFDKDQIKKLLPEFSLVRKEKNNIESEKLKVESRELSHQLEAGNVNETKYQNKRQKYFQACEIGDLQISPRTPRIGQEGCCGKGCNGCLIFWHDEKYKKARELLKGKKIGEML
;
A
#
# COMPACT_ATOMS: atom_id res chain seq x y z
N GLY A 1 -3.92 17.92 -30.25
CA GLY A 1 -3.27 17.86 -28.92
C GLY A 1 -3.85 16.68 -28.17
N LEU A 2 -3.78 16.71 -26.84
CA LEU A 2 -4.55 15.81 -25.95
C LEU A 2 -5.81 16.57 -25.48
N ASP A 3 -6.99 16.07 -25.82
CA ASP A 3 -8.27 16.76 -25.55
C ASP A 3 -9.12 16.07 -24.46
N SER A 4 -8.70 14.89 -24.00
CA SER A 4 -9.41 14.13 -22.95
C SER A 4 -8.48 13.17 -22.21
N PHE A 5 -8.72 12.97 -20.92
CA PHE A 5 -8.10 11.91 -20.12
C PHE A 5 -9.03 10.70 -20.01
N LYS A 6 -8.44 9.50 -20.04
CA LYS A 6 -9.16 8.24 -19.92
C LYS A 6 -8.41 7.32 -18.96
N VAL A 7 -9.12 6.81 -17.97
CA VAL A 7 -8.61 5.77 -17.07
C VAL A 7 -9.30 4.46 -17.43
N GLU A 8 -8.54 3.48 -17.89
CA GLU A 8 -9.06 2.15 -18.25
C GLU A 8 -8.38 1.04 -17.44
N GLY A 9 -9.16 0.02 -17.09
CA GLY A 9 -8.66 -1.15 -16.40
C GLY A 9 -9.47 -2.39 -16.76
N ARG A 10 -8.79 -3.54 -16.81
CA ARG A 10 -9.45 -4.85 -16.98
C ARG A 10 -9.86 -5.47 -15.65
N ASN A 11 -9.28 -5.01 -14.54
CA ASN A 11 -9.58 -5.48 -13.20
C ASN A 11 -10.81 -4.71 -12.66
N LYS A 12 -11.79 -5.46 -12.14
CA LYS A 12 -13.09 -4.93 -11.69
C LYS A 12 -13.29 -5.00 -10.18
N THR A 13 -12.25 -5.33 -9.41
CA THR A 13 -12.39 -5.33 -7.95
C THR A 13 -12.54 -3.90 -7.42
N GLU A 14 -13.32 -3.75 -6.35
CA GLU A 14 -13.50 -2.47 -5.65
C GLU A 14 -12.15 -1.89 -5.19
N PHE A 15 -11.23 -2.76 -4.73
CA PHE A 15 -9.89 -2.37 -4.32
C PHE A 15 -9.09 -1.74 -5.47
N TYR A 16 -9.09 -2.37 -6.65
CA TYR A 16 -8.38 -1.85 -7.81
C TYR A 16 -8.99 -0.52 -8.27
N ALA A 17 -10.32 -0.49 -8.46
CA ALA A 17 -11.01 0.68 -8.96
C ALA A 17 -10.84 1.89 -8.02
N GLY A 18 -11.04 1.71 -6.71
CA GLY A 18 -10.91 2.80 -5.74
C GLY A 18 -9.46 3.22 -5.51
N SER A 19 -8.50 2.29 -5.53
CA SER A 19 -7.08 2.67 -5.39
C SER A 19 -6.61 3.49 -6.57
N VAL A 20 -6.87 3.04 -7.79
CA VAL A 20 -6.48 3.74 -9.02
C VAL A 20 -7.19 5.10 -9.12
N ALA A 21 -8.51 5.15 -8.86
CA ALA A 21 -9.25 6.40 -8.89
C ALA A 21 -8.72 7.43 -7.89
N ARG A 22 -8.37 7.01 -6.67
CA ARG A 22 -7.80 7.89 -5.64
C ARG A 22 -6.48 8.51 -6.10
N VAL A 23 -5.60 7.72 -6.71
CA VAL A 23 -4.30 8.23 -7.19
C VAL A 23 -4.47 9.23 -8.32
N TYR A 24 -5.27 8.90 -9.34
CA TYR A 24 -5.51 9.83 -10.45
C TYR A 24 -6.20 11.11 -9.98
N ARG A 25 -7.17 11.02 -9.05
CA ARG A 25 -7.82 12.20 -8.49
C ARG A 25 -6.81 13.10 -7.79
N ALA A 26 -5.96 12.54 -6.93
CA ALA A 26 -4.91 13.27 -6.24
C ALA A 26 -3.92 13.91 -7.24
N ALA A 27 -3.47 13.16 -8.24
CA ALA A 27 -2.56 13.66 -9.27
C ALA A 27 -3.14 14.86 -10.03
N ILE A 28 -4.43 14.80 -10.40
CA ILE A 28 -5.12 15.89 -11.10
C ILE A 28 -5.31 17.09 -10.18
N ASP A 29 -5.75 16.88 -8.93
CA ASP A 29 -5.97 17.96 -7.97
C ASP A 29 -4.67 18.72 -7.66
N ASP A 30 -3.59 17.99 -7.41
CA ASP A 30 -2.29 18.59 -7.11
C ASP A 30 -1.69 19.28 -8.35
N TYR A 31 -1.91 18.75 -9.57
CA TYR A 31 -1.51 19.43 -10.80
C TYR A 31 -2.26 20.74 -11.01
N VAL A 32 -3.58 20.74 -10.82
CA VAL A 32 -4.41 21.95 -10.96
C VAL A 32 -4.00 23.02 -9.96
N LYS A 33 -3.61 22.61 -8.75
CA LYS A 33 -3.19 23.51 -7.67
C LYS A 33 -1.82 24.16 -7.92
N ASP A 34 -0.84 23.38 -8.35
CA ASP A 34 0.52 23.88 -8.61
C ASP A 34 1.16 23.15 -9.80
N PRO A 35 0.85 23.56 -11.05
CA PRO A 35 1.41 22.93 -12.24
C PRO A 35 2.93 23.07 -12.35
N GLN A 36 3.54 24.08 -11.70
CA GLN A 36 4.97 24.38 -11.86
C GLN A 36 5.84 23.44 -11.02
N ASN A 37 5.38 23.05 -9.84
CA ASN A 37 6.11 22.15 -8.94
C ASN A 37 5.53 20.73 -8.95
N TRP A 38 4.63 20.41 -9.88
CA TRP A 38 4.03 19.09 -9.96
C TRP A 38 5.05 18.02 -10.38
N CYS A 39 5.08 16.90 -9.66
CA CYS A 39 5.90 15.75 -9.96
C CYS A 39 5.05 14.47 -9.98
N ALA A 40 5.32 13.58 -10.93
CA ALA A 40 4.58 12.34 -11.10
C ALA A 40 5.00 11.23 -10.11
N ASP A 41 6.21 11.32 -9.56
CA ASP A 41 6.92 10.20 -8.92
C ASP A 41 6.09 9.51 -7.84
N ASP A 42 5.55 10.27 -6.89
CA ASP A 42 4.79 9.69 -5.79
C ASP A 42 3.48 8.99 -6.26
N TYR A 43 2.86 9.48 -7.34
CA TYR A 43 1.67 8.85 -7.91
C TYR A 43 2.05 7.58 -8.65
N MET A 44 3.20 7.58 -9.33
CA MET A 44 3.73 6.41 -10.00
C MET A 44 4.07 5.32 -8.99
N ASP A 45 4.64 5.66 -7.83
CA ASP A 45 4.89 4.72 -6.74
C ASP A 45 3.60 4.05 -6.25
N GLU A 46 2.56 4.84 -5.99
CA GLU A 46 1.28 4.33 -5.51
C GLU A 46 0.56 3.49 -6.59
N ILE A 47 0.62 3.91 -7.87
CA ILE A 47 0.07 3.17 -9.01
C ILE A 47 0.81 1.84 -9.24
N ASN A 48 2.15 1.86 -9.16
CA ASN A 48 2.98 0.66 -9.26
C ASN A 48 2.73 -0.32 -8.10
N SER A 49 2.23 0.17 -6.96
CA SER A 49 1.89 -0.65 -5.80
C SER A 49 0.61 -1.49 -5.98
N VAL A 50 -0.28 -1.07 -6.90
CA VAL A 50 -1.52 -1.78 -7.26
C VAL A 50 -1.23 -2.83 -8.32
N ALA A 51 -1.92 -3.98 -8.25
CA ALA A 51 -1.78 -5.07 -9.22
C ALA A 51 -1.77 -4.61 -10.69
N ASN A 52 -0.60 -4.63 -11.32
CA ASN A 52 -0.37 -4.18 -12.70
C ASN A 52 0.64 -5.09 -13.43
N ARG A 53 0.77 -4.94 -14.75
CA ARG A 53 1.73 -5.70 -15.60
C ARG A 53 2.86 -4.81 -16.15
N GLY A 54 3.17 -3.73 -15.44
CA GLY A 54 4.03 -2.67 -15.94
C GLY A 54 3.23 -1.64 -16.74
N TYR A 55 3.76 -0.43 -16.74
CA TYR A 55 3.30 0.69 -17.57
C TYR A 55 4.25 0.82 -18.76
N THR A 56 3.88 1.57 -19.78
CA THR A 56 4.74 1.89 -20.92
C THR A 56 4.37 3.28 -21.42
N LEU A 57 5.33 3.98 -22.01
CA LEU A 57 5.08 5.25 -22.70
C LEU A 57 4.27 5.05 -24.00
N ALA A 58 4.06 3.79 -24.41
CA ALA A 58 3.40 3.44 -25.65
C ALA A 58 4.00 4.26 -26.81
N PHE A 59 3.17 4.96 -27.59
CA PHE A 59 3.61 5.73 -28.74
C PHE A 59 3.95 7.20 -28.42
N HIS A 60 4.01 7.58 -27.14
CA HIS A 60 4.24 8.98 -26.76
C HIS A 60 5.63 9.48 -27.20
N GLU A 61 6.67 8.68 -26.98
CA GLU A 61 8.06 8.99 -27.33
C GLU A 61 8.51 8.36 -28.67
N GLY A 62 7.56 8.05 -29.55
CA GLY A 62 7.84 7.53 -30.89
C GLY A 62 7.61 6.03 -31.05
N ARG A 63 8.48 5.36 -31.82
CA ARG A 63 8.28 3.94 -32.18
C ARG A 63 8.69 3.04 -31.02
N LEU A 64 7.81 2.09 -30.70
CA LEU A 64 8.09 1.03 -29.73
C LEU A 64 9.32 0.22 -30.13
N THR A 65 10.13 -0.14 -29.15
CA THR A 65 11.19 -1.12 -29.32
C THR A 65 10.79 -2.46 -28.70
N ASN A 66 11.69 -3.43 -28.71
CA ASN A 66 11.50 -4.71 -28.01
C ASN A 66 11.45 -4.57 -26.48
N LEU A 67 11.81 -3.41 -25.92
CA LEU A 67 11.80 -3.12 -24.48
C LEU A 67 10.43 -2.65 -23.96
N ALA A 68 9.53 -2.24 -24.86
CA ALA A 68 8.18 -1.78 -24.50
C ALA A 68 7.21 -2.92 -24.12
N HIS A 69 7.59 -4.17 -24.35
CA HIS A 69 6.83 -5.35 -23.99
C HIS A 69 7.55 -6.18 -22.93
N ASP A 70 6.82 -6.58 -21.90
CA ASP A 70 7.33 -7.54 -20.91
C ASP A 70 7.25 -8.97 -21.45
N TYR A 71 8.40 -9.54 -21.78
CA TYR A 71 8.56 -10.95 -22.16
C TYR A 71 9.04 -11.83 -21.00
N GLU A 72 9.27 -11.25 -19.83
CA GLU A 72 9.92 -11.89 -18.68
C GLU A 72 8.89 -12.48 -17.71
N SER A 73 7.68 -11.94 -17.69
CA SER A 73 6.64 -12.39 -16.79
C SER A 73 5.22 -12.20 -17.36
N THR A 74 4.31 -13.09 -16.98
CA THR A 74 2.88 -12.99 -17.33
C THR A 74 2.01 -12.57 -16.15
N GLY A 75 2.56 -12.60 -14.93
CA GLY A 75 1.88 -12.27 -13.68
C GLY A 75 1.88 -10.78 -13.36
N SER A 76 0.80 -10.32 -12.70
CA SER A 76 0.74 -8.97 -12.16
C SER A 76 1.65 -8.82 -10.94
N THR A 77 2.26 -7.64 -10.79
CA THR A 77 3.05 -7.24 -9.62
C THR A 77 2.19 -6.38 -8.70
N SER A 78 2.26 -6.59 -7.38
CA SER A 78 1.51 -5.83 -6.37
C SER A 78 2.20 -5.92 -5.00
N PHE A 79 2.61 -4.78 -4.46
CA PHE A 79 3.25 -4.71 -3.13
C PHE A 79 2.26 -4.84 -1.98
N TYR A 80 0.98 -4.64 -2.27
CA TYR A 80 -0.10 -4.71 -1.32
C TYR A 80 -1.12 -5.78 -1.69
N GLU A 81 -1.82 -6.26 -0.67
CA GLU A 81 -2.99 -7.10 -0.83
C GLU A 81 -4.23 -6.46 -0.20
N TYR A 82 -5.39 -6.77 -0.77
CA TYR A 82 -6.67 -6.20 -0.33
C TYR A 82 -7.06 -6.78 1.02
N ALA A 83 -6.90 -6.02 2.09
CA ALA A 83 -7.21 -6.47 3.44
C ALA A 83 -8.73 -6.53 3.66
N GLY A 84 -9.46 -5.52 3.18
CA GLY A 84 -10.90 -5.41 3.36
C GLY A 84 -11.42 -4.00 3.19
N ARG A 85 -12.62 -3.74 3.68
CA ARG A 85 -13.25 -2.42 3.57
C ARG A 85 -14.04 -2.05 4.82
N VAL A 86 -14.27 -0.76 4.99
CA VAL A 86 -15.20 -0.23 5.97
C VAL A 86 -16.63 -0.44 5.48
N VAL A 87 -17.45 -1.11 6.29
CA VAL A 87 -18.89 -1.30 6.06
C VAL A 87 -19.70 -0.19 6.70
N GLY A 88 -19.17 0.46 7.73
CA GLY A 88 -19.82 1.56 8.42
C GLY A 88 -19.32 1.70 9.84
N TRP A 89 -20.07 2.45 10.63
CA TRP A 89 -19.81 2.69 12.05
C TRP A 89 -21.07 2.36 12.85
N ASP A 90 -20.90 1.68 13.99
CA ASP A 90 -22.01 1.38 14.90
C ASP A 90 -22.30 2.55 15.86
N SER A 91 -23.35 2.41 16.67
CA SER A 91 -23.75 3.41 17.66
C SER A 91 -22.78 3.56 18.84
N ASN A 92 -21.82 2.65 18.99
CA ASN A 92 -20.84 2.62 20.08
C ASN A 92 -19.46 3.12 19.61
N ASP A 93 -19.40 3.83 18.48
CA ASP A 93 -18.16 4.31 17.86
C ASP A 93 -17.21 3.20 17.38
N ASN A 94 -17.71 1.99 17.06
CA ASN A 94 -16.89 0.96 16.44
C ASN A 94 -17.03 1.02 14.92
N MET A 95 -15.90 1.01 14.23
CA MET A 95 -15.85 0.77 12.79
C MET A 95 -16.13 -0.71 12.53
N ILE A 96 -17.08 -0.97 11.63
CA ILE A 96 -17.37 -2.32 11.14
C ILE A 96 -16.48 -2.56 9.93
N PHE A 97 -15.50 -3.44 10.08
CA PHE A 97 -14.55 -3.79 9.02
C PHE A 97 -14.85 -5.17 8.46
N GLU A 98 -15.03 -5.28 7.14
CA GLU A 98 -15.22 -6.56 6.42
C GLU A 98 -13.88 -7.04 5.84
N GLY A 99 -13.36 -8.15 6.37
CA GLY A 99 -12.14 -8.77 5.90
C GLY A 99 -12.33 -9.48 4.55
N LYS A 100 -11.45 -9.18 3.59
CA LYS A 100 -11.44 -9.76 2.24
C LYS A 100 -10.26 -10.69 1.98
N ASN A 101 -9.25 -10.63 2.82
CA ASN A 101 -8.10 -11.51 2.81
C ASN A 101 -7.76 -11.95 4.24
N ARG A 102 -6.88 -12.94 4.39
CA ARG A 102 -6.41 -13.40 5.69
C ARG A 102 -5.72 -12.25 6.41
N LEU A 103 -6.02 -12.03 7.69
CA LEU A 103 -5.29 -11.14 8.58
C LEU A 103 -4.75 -11.94 9.77
N ASP A 104 -3.55 -11.61 10.20
CA ASP A 104 -2.93 -12.19 11.39
C ASP A 104 -2.69 -11.08 12.43
N ALA A 105 -2.69 -11.44 13.71
CA ALA A 105 -2.36 -10.54 14.80
C ALA A 105 -0.98 -9.88 14.55
N GLY A 106 -0.96 -8.56 14.70
CA GLY A 106 0.21 -7.73 14.45
C GLY A 106 0.33 -7.18 13.03
N ASP A 107 -0.57 -7.54 12.12
CA ASP A 107 -0.62 -6.94 10.79
C ASP A 107 -0.88 -5.42 10.89
N VAL A 108 -0.21 -4.66 10.03
CA VAL A 108 -0.46 -3.22 9.85
C VAL A 108 -1.41 -3.05 8.67
N LEU A 109 -2.56 -2.45 8.95
CA LEU A 109 -3.58 -2.08 8.00
C LEU A 109 -3.37 -0.63 7.55
N GLU A 110 -3.42 -0.41 6.24
CA GLU A 110 -3.43 0.91 5.64
C GLU A 110 -4.85 1.22 5.13
N PHE A 111 -5.51 2.16 5.79
CA PHE A 111 -6.84 2.64 5.44
C PHE A 111 -6.72 3.77 4.43
N LEU A 112 -7.30 3.54 3.25
CA LEU A 112 -7.28 4.45 2.12
C LEU A 112 -8.54 5.33 2.19
N SER A 113 -8.37 6.53 2.73
CA SER A 113 -9.43 7.53 2.82
C SER A 113 -9.73 8.11 1.44
N PRO A 114 -11.00 8.37 1.08
CA PRO A 114 -11.32 9.15 -0.12
C PRO A 114 -11.04 10.65 0.04
N HIS A 115 -10.73 11.12 1.25
CA HIS A 115 -10.61 12.55 1.59
C HIS A 115 -9.17 13.03 1.78
N GLN A 116 -8.21 12.11 1.84
CA GLN A 116 -6.80 12.45 1.93
C GLN A 116 -5.95 11.45 1.16
N ARG A 117 -4.77 11.91 0.76
CA ARG A 117 -3.80 11.11 0.00
C ARG A 117 -3.12 10.07 0.87
N GLU A 118 -2.64 10.48 2.04
CA GLU A 118 -1.90 9.61 2.94
C GLU A 118 -2.80 8.55 3.60
N PRO A 119 -2.35 7.28 3.62
CA PRO A 119 -3.10 6.23 4.30
C PRO A 119 -3.11 6.44 5.81
N ILE A 120 -4.23 6.09 6.44
CA ILE A 120 -4.31 6.02 7.90
C ILE A 120 -3.86 4.62 8.34
N LEU A 121 -2.88 4.56 9.24
CA LEU A 121 -2.24 3.30 9.62
C LEU A 121 -2.73 2.82 10.98
N LEU A 122 -3.13 1.55 11.05
CA LEU A 122 -3.51 0.88 12.29
C LEU A 122 -2.89 -0.50 12.36
N ARG A 123 -2.21 -0.82 13.46
CA ARG A 123 -1.81 -2.19 13.77
C ARG A 123 -2.90 -2.84 14.62
N ILE A 124 -3.32 -4.03 14.22
CA ILE A 124 -4.37 -4.79 14.89
C ILE A 124 -3.78 -6.06 15.50
N TYR A 125 -4.03 -6.31 16.78
CA TYR A 125 -3.51 -7.47 17.50
C TYR A 125 -4.57 -8.54 17.75
N GLU A 126 -5.83 -8.15 17.73
CA GLU A 126 -6.96 -9.00 18.04
C GLU A 126 -8.13 -8.67 17.14
N PHE A 127 -8.89 -9.69 16.77
CA PHE A 127 -10.02 -9.58 15.86
C PHE A 127 -11.30 -9.88 16.63
N ARG A 128 -12.02 -8.84 17.05
CA ARG A 128 -13.34 -8.98 17.70
C ARG A 128 -14.43 -9.12 16.65
N HIS A 129 -14.99 -10.31 16.50
CA HIS A 129 -16.04 -10.61 15.53
C HIS A 129 -17.34 -9.87 15.85
N ALA A 130 -17.93 -9.22 14.86
CA ALA A 130 -19.15 -8.42 15.03
C ALA A 130 -20.40 -9.29 15.30
N LYS A 131 -20.40 -10.56 14.88
CA LYS A 131 -21.55 -11.47 14.99
C LYS A 131 -21.78 -11.98 16.40
N ASP A 132 -20.71 -12.39 17.09
CA ASP A 132 -20.76 -13.12 18.36
C ASP A 132 -19.85 -12.51 19.44
N GLY A 133 -19.10 -11.45 19.13
CA GLY A 133 -18.14 -10.82 20.03
C GLY A 133 -16.90 -11.67 20.30
N LYS A 134 -16.74 -12.83 19.66
CA LYS A 134 -15.58 -13.70 19.84
C LYS A 134 -14.31 -12.96 19.44
N ILE A 135 -13.23 -13.17 20.19
CA ILE A 135 -11.92 -12.61 19.88
C ILE A 135 -11.03 -13.72 19.31
N THR A 136 -10.35 -13.44 18.19
CA THR A 136 -9.38 -14.34 17.58
C THR A 136 -8.06 -13.62 17.25
N ASP A 137 -6.99 -14.37 17.11
CA ASP A 137 -5.66 -13.90 16.67
C ASP A 137 -5.49 -13.90 15.14
N LYS A 138 -6.46 -14.47 14.43
CA LYS A 138 -6.49 -14.56 12.96
C LYS A 138 -7.89 -14.29 12.43
N LEU A 139 -7.95 -13.68 11.26
CA LEU A 139 -9.15 -13.51 10.45
C LEU A 139 -8.94 -14.25 9.13
N HIS A 140 -9.80 -15.19 8.78
CA HIS A 140 -9.73 -15.91 7.51
C HIS A 140 -10.68 -15.29 6.48
N ALA A 141 -10.21 -15.12 5.24
CA ALA A 141 -11.07 -14.76 4.12
C ALA A 141 -12.14 -15.86 3.93
N GLY A 142 -13.41 -15.50 4.01
CA GLY A 142 -14.50 -16.48 4.06
C GLY A 142 -15.87 -15.83 3.90
N GLN A 143 -16.83 -16.20 4.76
CA GLN A 143 -18.22 -15.71 4.75
C GLN A 143 -18.36 -14.23 5.14
N LYS A 144 -17.66 -13.33 4.44
CA LYS A 144 -17.63 -11.87 4.69
C LYS A 144 -17.42 -11.56 6.19
N PRO A 145 -16.31 -12.04 6.78
CA PRO A 145 -16.08 -11.87 8.21
C PRO A 145 -16.05 -10.37 8.55
N GLN A 146 -16.82 -9.99 9.56
CA GLN A 146 -16.87 -8.62 10.05
C GLN A 146 -16.31 -8.55 11.45
N ILE A 147 -15.46 -7.56 11.70
CA ILE A 147 -14.91 -7.26 13.02
C ILE A 147 -15.23 -5.82 13.41
N LEU A 148 -15.18 -5.57 14.72
CA LEU A 148 -15.34 -4.25 15.32
C LEU A 148 -13.96 -3.69 15.68
N ILE A 149 -13.66 -2.51 15.16
CA ILE A 149 -12.45 -1.75 15.48
C ILE A 149 -12.90 -0.44 16.16
N PRO A 150 -12.67 -0.27 17.47
CA PRO A 150 -13.03 0.96 18.18
C PRO A 150 -12.39 2.21 17.57
N ALA A 151 -13.13 3.32 17.47
CA ALA A 151 -12.59 4.61 17.06
C ALA A 151 -11.39 5.04 17.92
N SER A 152 -11.38 4.66 19.20
CA SER A 152 -10.29 4.94 20.14
C SER A 152 -8.95 4.31 19.76
N ASP A 153 -8.93 3.28 18.92
CA ASP A 153 -7.70 2.63 18.48
C ASP A 153 -6.90 3.55 17.54
N PHE A 154 -7.58 4.51 16.89
CA PHE A 154 -6.99 5.55 16.06
C PHE A 154 -6.52 6.75 16.88
N HIS A 155 -5.60 6.52 17.81
CA HIS A 155 -5.05 7.48 18.79
C HIS A 155 -4.58 8.87 18.26
N LEU A 156 -4.32 9.03 16.96
CA LEU A 156 -3.91 10.32 16.35
C LEU A 156 -5.11 11.19 15.93
N PHE A 157 -6.31 10.64 15.93
CA PHE A 157 -7.51 11.28 15.44
C PHE A 157 -8.56 11.30 16.53
N ASP A 158 -9.35 12.38 16.60
CA ASP A 158 -10.58 12.33 17.37
C ASP A 158 -11.61 11.41 16.69
N LYS A 159 -12.56 10.92 17.49
CA LYS A 159 -13.56 9.94 17.04
C LYS A 159 -14.41 10.45 15.88
N ASP A 160 -14.72 11.75 15.86
CA ASP A 160 -15.56 12.33 14.80
C ASP A 160 -14.77 12.57 13.52
N GLN A 161 -13.50 12.97 13.65
CA GLN A 161 -12.58 13.08 12.53
C GLN A 161 -12.32 11.73 11.87
N ILE A 162 -12.04 10.66 12.62
CA ILE A 162 -11.76 9.35 12.01
C ILE A 162 -12.97 8.80 11.25
N LYS A 163 -14.20 9.02 11.76
CA LYS A 163 -15.44 8.66 11.06
C LYS A 163 -15.61 9.40 9.74
N LYS A 164 -15.27 10.70 9.71
CA LYS A 164 -15.29 11.52 8.49
C LYS A 164 -14.21 11.10 7.51
N LEU A 165 -13.03 10.75 7.99
CA LEU A 165 -11.91 10.33 7.15
C LEU A 165 -12.12 8.91 6.60
N LEU A 166 -12.75 8.01 7.35
CA LEU A 166 -12.99 6.62 6.99
C LEU A 166 -14.49 6.31 6.90
N PRO A 167 -15.22 6.89 5.93
CA PRO A 167 -16.62 6.55 5.70
C PRO A 167 -16.79 5.12 5.18
N GLU A 168 -18.04 4.67 5.06
CA GLU A 168 -18.40 3.44 4.35
C GLU A 168 -17.72 3.38 2.96
N PHE A 169 -17.28 2.17 2.57
CA PHE A 169 -16.49 1.88 1.37
C PHE A 169 -15.04 2.38 1.38
N SER A 170 -14.54 2.93 2.49
CA SER A 170 -13.10 3.15 2.63
C SER A 170 -12.36 1.82 2.47
N LEU A 171 -11.37 1.81 1.59
CA LEU A 171 -10.62 0.60 1.25
C LEU A 171 -9.48 0.40 2.23
N VAL A 172 -9.12 -0.84 2.48
CA VAL A 172 -8.02 -1.18 3.40
C VAL A 172 -7.11 -2.17 2.71
N ARG A 173 -5.81 -1.91 2.80
CA ARG A 173 -4.77 -2.80 2.29
C ARG A 173 -3.79 -3.17 3.39
N LYS A 174 -2.97 -4.18 3.11
CA LYS A 174 -1.79 -4.49 3.91
C LYS A 174 -0.65 -4.89 2.99
N GLU A 175 0.59 -4.71 3.46
CA GLU A 175 1.75 -5.15 2.68
C GLU A 175 1.72 -6.67 2.48
N LYS A 176 2.03 -7.08 1.26
CA LYS A 176 2.14 -8.48 0.89
C LYS A 176 3.44 -9.04 1.47
N ASN A 177 3.43 -10.30 1.88
CA ASN A 177 4.69 -10.98 2.21
C ASN A 177 5.47 -11.26 0.92
N ASN A 178 6.80 -11.26 1.00
CA ASN A 178 7.71 -11.58 -0.12
C ASN A 178 7.65 -10.60 -1.31
N ILE A 179 8.31 -9.46 -1.15
CA ILE A 179 8.28 -8.37 -2.12
C ILE A 179 9.63 -8.20 -2.83
N GLU A 180 10.63 -9.05 -2.60
CA GLU A 180 11.97 -8.80 -3.15
C GLU A 180 12.01 -9.01 -4.67
N SER A 181 11.56 -10.17 -5.14
CA SER A 181 11.42 -10.47 -6.57
C SER A 181 10.49 -9.46 -7.25
N GLU A 182 9.36 -9.11 -6.61
CA GLU A 182 8.42 -8.11 -7.10
C GLU A 182 9.05 -6.70 -7.20
N LYS A 183 9.87 -6.27 -6.24
CA LYS A 183 10.60 -4.98 -6.29
C LYS A 183 11.62 -4.95 -7.40
N LEU A 184 12.48 -5.98 -7.46
CA LEU A 184 13.51 -6.09 -8.49
C LEU A 184 12.89 -6.09 -9.89
N LYS A 185 11.70 -6.68 -10.03
CA LYS A 185 10.92 -6.63 -11.26
C LYS A 185 10.46 -5.22 -11.63
N VAL A 186 9.93 -4.44 -10.69
CA VAL A 186 9.53 -3.04 -10.94
C VAL A 186 10.75 -2.19 -11.29
N GLU A 187 11.83 -2.28 -10.52
CA GLU A 187 13.08 -1.55 -10.76
C GLU A 187 13.71 -1.91 -12.12
N SER A 188 13.66 -3.19 -12.52
CA SER A 188 14.14 -3.64 -13.83
C SER A 188 13.34 -3.00 -14.96
N ARG A 189 12.01 -2.91 -14.82
CA ARG A 189 11.12 -2.28 -15.81
C ARG A 189 11.34 -0.77 -15.92
N GLU A 190 11.52 -0.08 -14.80
CA GLU A 190 11.85 1.35 -14.81
C GLU A 190 13.15 1.61 -15.57
N LEU A 191 14.18 0.78 -15.35
CA LEU A 191 15.42 0.85 -16.10
C LEU A 191 15.23 0.52 -17.59
N SER A 192 14.32 -0.38 -17.94
CA SER A 192 13.95 -0.67 -19.34
C SER A 192 13.41 0.59 -20.04
N HIS A 193 12.50 1.32 -19.39
CA HIS A 193 11.99 2.59 -19.96
C HIS A 193 13.07 3.66 -20.06
N GLN A 194 13.92 3.78 -19.04
CA GLN A 194 15.05 4.71 -19.09
C GLN A 194 16.03 4.33 -20.20
N LEU A 195 16.17 3.04 -20.52
CA LEU A 195 17.02 2.57 -21.61
C LEU A 195 16.41 2.92 -22.97
N GLU A 196 15.10 2.74 -23.15
CA GLU A 196 14.39 3.20 -24.36
C GLU A 196 14.51 4.71 -24.56
N ALA A 197 14.46 5.48 -23.48
CA ALA A 197 14.62 6.93 -23.51
C ALA A 197 16.10 7.38 -23.68
N GLY A 198 17.07 6.46 -23.71
CA GLY A 198 18.49 6.77 -23.80
C GLY A 198 19.11 7.36 -22.53
N ASN A 199 18.40 7.31 -21.40
CA ASN A 199 18.79 7.90 -20.12
C ASN A 199 19.68 6.97 -19.26
N VAL A 200 19.82 5.70 -19.64
CA VAL A 200 20.60 4.72 -18.88
C VAL A 200 21.36 3.76 -19.79
N ASN A 201 22.48 3.22 -19.31
CA ASN A 201 23.26 2.22 -20.02
C ASN A 201 22.62 0.83 -19.89
N GLU A 202 22.64 0.06 -20.98
CA GLU A 202 22.22 -1.34 -21.07
C GLU A 202 22.82 -2.22 -19.97
N THR A 203 24.09 -2.02 -19.58
CA THR A 203 24.72 -2.80 -18.50
C THR A 203 23.96 -2.69 -17.17
N LYS A 204 23.45 -1.49 -16.84
CA LYS A 204 22.71 -1.27 -15.59
C LYS A 204 21.37 -1.99 -15.61
N TYR A 205 20.67 -1.95 -16.75
CA TYR A 205 19.44 -2.71 -16.98
C TYR A 205 19.69 -4.22 -16.86
N GLN A 206 20.67 -4.77 -17.59
CA GLN A 206 20.99 -6.20 -17.58
C GLN A 206 21.37 -6.71 -16.18
N ASN A 207 22.14 -5.93 -15.42
CA ASN A 207 22.50 -6.28 -14.04
C ASN A 207 21.27 -6.38 -13.12
N LYS A 208 20.32 -5.44 -13.23
CA LYS A 208 19.09 -5.47 -12.41
C LYS A 208 18.18 -6.62 -12.84
N ARG A 209 18.03 -6.83 -14.14
CA ARG A 209 17.30 -7.93 -14.77
C ARG A 209 17.80 -9.29 -14.29
N GLN A 210 19.11 -9.52 -14.27
CA GLN A 210 19.69 -10.78 -13.77
C GLN A 210 19.38 -11.01 -12.28
N LYS A 211 19.44 -9.96 -11.45
CA LYS A 211 19.06 -10.07 -10.03
C LYS A 211 17.60 -10.47 -9.85
N TYR A 212 16.69 -9.95 -10.68
CA TYR A 212 15.29 -10.36 -10.68
C TYR A 212 15.15 -11.86 -10.96
N PHE A 213 15.77 -12.38 -12.03
CA PHE A 213 15.71 -13.82 -12.33
C PHE A 213 16.33 -14.69 -11.24
N GLN A 214 17.46 -14.27 -10.66
CA GLN A 214 18.06 -14.96 -9.52
C GLN A 214 17.11 -15.02 -8.33
N ALA A 215 16.42 -13.92 -8.01
CA ALA A 215 15.42 -13.89 -6.94
C ALA A 215 14.23 -14.82 -7.23
N CYS A 216 13.81 -14.96 -8.49
CA CYS A 216 12.79 -15.93 -8.88
C CYS A 216 13.26 -17.39 -8.76
N GLU A 217 14.51 -17.69 -9.13
CA GLU A 217 15.10 -19.04 -9.10
C GLU A 217 15.35 -19.57 -7.69
N ILE A 218 15.82 -18.71 -6.79
CA ILE A 218 16.00 -19.05 -5.37
C ILE A 218 14.66 -19.47 -4.76
N GLY A 219 13.56 -19.06 -5.38
CA GLY A 219 12.24 -19.15 -4.78
C GLY A 219 12.19 -18.21 -3.58
N ASP A 220 10.98 -17.80 -3.29
CA ASP A 220 10.60 -16.98 -2.15
C ASP A 220 10.78 -17.75 -0.79
N LEU A 221 11.85 -18.56 -0.66
CA LEU A 221 12.11 -19.58 0.37
C LEU A 221 12.35 -19.02 1.78
N GLN A 222 12.62 -17.72 1.91
CA GLN A 222 12.63 -17.03 3.20
C GLN A 222 11.38 -16.16 3.33
N ILE A 223 10.29 -16.77 3.81
CA ILE A 223 9.06 -16.07 4.19
C ILE A 223 9.37 -15.26 5.45
N SER A 224 10.01 -14.11 5.29
CA SER A 224 10.17 -13.15 6.37
C SER A 224 9.21 -11.98 6.13
N PRO A 225 8.28 -11.69 7.06
CA PRO A 225 7.52 -10.45 6.97
C PRO A 225 8.50 -9.28 7.02
N ARG A 226 8.29 -8.25 6.18
CA ARG A 226 9.16 -7.06 6.11
C ARG A 226 9.28 -6.34 7.46
N THR A 227 8.30 -6.58 8.34
CA THR A 227 8.20 -5.99 9.67
C THR A 227 7.77 -7.04 10.69
N PRO A 228 8.38 -7.07 11.88
CA PRO A 228 7.96 -7.98 12.93
C PRO A 228 6.49 -7.79 13.30
N ARG A 229 5.77 -8.91 13.44
CA ARG A 229 4.33 -8.93 13.71
C ARG A 229 4.01 -8.92 15.21
N ILE A 230 4.75 -9.71 16.01
CA ILE A 230 4.49 -9.94 17.44
C ILE A 230 5.82 -9.88 18.22
N GLY A 231 5.79 -9.34 19.44
CA GLY A 231 6.93 -9.37 20.38
C GLY A 231 7.71 -8.05 20.50
N GLN A 232 8.79 -8.06 21.31
CA GLN A 232 9.62 -6.90 21.63
C GLN A 232 10.63 -6.49 20.55
N GLU A 233 10.79 -7.33 19.52
CA GLU A 233 11.68 -7.08 18.42
C GLU A 233 10.91 -6.41 17.28
N GLY A 234 11.24 -5.13 17.02
CA GLY A 234 10.91 -4.44 15.77
C GLY A 234 9.68 -3.53 15.78
N CYS A 235 9.96 -2.22 15.80
CA CYS A 235 9.04 -1.22 15.28
C CYS A 235 9.31 -1.05 13.78
N CYS A 236 8.26 -1.11 12.94
CA CYS A 236 8.40 -0.81 11.52
C CYS A 236 8.67 0.67 11.21
N GLY A 237 8.59 1.55 12.22
CA GLY A 237 8.76 3.00 12.06
C GLY A 237 7.62 3.70 11.32
N LYS A 238 6.63 2.98 10.79
CA LYS A 238 5.58 3.55 9.93
C LYS A 238 4.57 4.46 10.64
N GLY A 239 4.66 4.67 11.96
CA GLY A 239 3.75 5.60 12.66
C GLY A 239 2.29 5.15 12.80
N CYS A 240 2.01 3.83 12.78
CA CYS A 240 0.72 3.29 13.26
C CYS A 240 0.50 3.59 14.76
N ASN A 241 -0.58 3.10 15.38
CA ASN A 241 -0.82 3.05 16.85
C ASN A 241 0.28 2.45 17.73
N GLY A 242 1.45 2.22 17.13
CA GLY A 242 2.72 1.93 17.72
C GLY A 242 2.77 0.49 18.15
N CYS A 243 3.93 -0.10 17.94
CA CYS A 243 4.26 -1.29 18.69
C CYS A 243 4.18 -0.89 20.17
N LEU A 244 3.48 -1.63 21.02
CA LEU A 244 3.36 -1.32 22.46
C LEU A 244 4.73 -1.04 23.11
N ILE A 245 5.78 -1.70 22.62
CA ILE A 245 7.17 -1.44 23.00
C ILE A 245 7.62 -0.01 22.67
N PHE A 246 7.29 0.54 21.50
CA PHE A 246 7.67 1.89 21.13
C PHE A 246 7.05 2.95 22.06
N TRP A 247 5.81 2.75 22.51
CA TRP A 247 5.14 3.71 23.39
C TRP A 247 5.52 3.56 24.87
N HIS A 248 5.85 2.34 25.31
CA HIS A 248 6.07 2.04 26.73
C HIS A 248 7.53 1.81 27.14
N ASP A 249 8.45 1.56 26.20
CA ASP A 249 9.86 1.33 26.52
C ASP A 249 10.65 2.66 26.57
N GLU A 250 11.39 2.89 27.66
CA GLU A 250 12.24 4.07 27.88
C GLU A 250 13.28 4.25 26.75
N LYS A 251 13.77 3.16 26.15
CA LYS A 251 14.80 3.20 25.09
C LYS A 251 14.36 3.97 23.84
N TYR A 252 13.06 4.11 23.61
CA TYR A 252 12.48 4.80 22.45
C TYR A 252 12.02 6.24 22.75
N LYS A 253 12.28 6.79 23.94
CA LYS A 253 11.86 8.15 24.33
C LYS A 253 12.30 9.24 23.35
N LYS A 254 13.56 9.17 22.90
CA LYS A 254 14.13 10.12 21.93
C LYS A 254 13.46 10.02 20.55
N ALA A 255 13.12 8.81 20.12
CA ALA A 255 12.41 8.58 18.86
C ALA A 255 10.95 9.06 18.94
N ARG A 256 10.28 8.95 20.10
CA ARG A 256 8.95 9.53 20.35
C ARG A 256 8.97 11.06 20.24
N GLU A 257 9.99 11.71 20.76
CA GLU A 257 10.13 13.18 20.65
C GLU A 257 10.36 13.62 19.20
N LEU A 258 11.15 12.87 18.43
CA LEU A 258 11.38 13.14 17.00
C LEU A 258 10.12 12.92 16.15
N LEU A 259 9.34 11.86 16.42
CA LEU A 259 8.13 11.56 15.67
C LEU A 259 6.99 12.55 15.87
N LYS A 260 6.95 13.28 17.00
CA LYS A 260 5.96 14.36 17.22
C LYS A 260 6.04 15.49 16.19
N GLY A 261 7.21 15.67 15.54
CA GLY A 261 7.42 16.67 14.51
C GLY A 261 7.38 16.14 13.07
N LYS A 262 7.25 14.82 12.86
CA LYS A 262 7.26 14.18 11.54
C LYS A 262 5.84 13.84 11.08
N LYS A 263 5.65 13.71 9.75
CA LYS A 263 4.37 13.26 9.19
C LYS A 263 4.22 11.75 9.38
N ILE A 264 2.97 11.28 9.46
CA ILE A 264 2.65 9.84 9.57
C ILE A 264 3.22 9.11 8.33
N GLY A 265 3.90 7.98 8.54
CA GLY A 265 4.50 7.19 7.45
C GLY A 265 5.96 7.54 7.10
N GLU A 266 6.47 8.65 7.60
CA GLU A 266 7.86 9.07 7.39
C GLU A 266 8.81 8.24 8.27
N MET A 267 9.82 7.59 7.65
CA MET A 267 10.78 6.79 8.42
C MET A 267 11.56 7.68 9.43
N LEU A 268 11.85 7.10 10.60
CA LEU A 268 12.64 7.74 11.65
C LEU A 268 14.04 8.10 11.17
#